data_AF-A0A815WX37-F1
#
_entry.id   AF-A0A815WX37-F1
#
_cell.length_a   1.000
_cell.length_b   1.000
_cell.length_c   1.000
_cell.angle_alpha   90.00
_cell.angle_beta   90.00
_cell.angle_gamma   90.00
#
_symmetry.space_group_name_H-M   'P 1'
#
loop_
_entity.id
_entity.type
_entity.pdbx_description
1 polymer ?
#
loop_
_entity_poly.entity_id
_entity_poly.type
_entity_poly.pdbx_seq_one_letter_code
_entity_poly.pdbx_strand_id
1 'polypeptide(L)'
;MRLRDLFRSQSNTERKYTSSILPVLDINTFINAVQDNDIDTLHKCLIAGFPPDQPDPITKATALHIAVETGNIRAIHMLLQAGAQVNLCDLSLSTPLHIAAYMGYEEVRLI
;
A
#
# COMPACT_ATOMS: atom_id res chain seq x y z
N MET A 1 -2.36 11.14 -31.04
CA MET A 1 -1.27 10.90 -30.07
C MET A 1 -1.90 10.55 -28.73
N ARG A 2 -1.64 9.36 -28.19
CA ARG A 2 -2.37 8.77 -27.05
C ARG A 2 -1.70 9.18 -25.73
N LEU A 3 -2.50 9.61 -24.75
CA LEU A 3 -2.13 10.03 -23.39
C LEU A 3 -1.39 8.96 -22.54
N ARG A 4 -1.05 7.79 -23.11
CA ARG A 4 -0.30 6.73 -22.42
C ARG A 4 1.22 6.92 -22.46
N ASP A 5 1.73 7.79 -23.32
CA ASP A 5 3.19 7.97 -23.50
C ASP A 5 3.81 9.02 -22.55
N LEU A 6 3.02 9.66 -21.68
CA LEU A 6 3.49 10.68 -20.72
C LEU A 6 3.96 10.13 -19.37
N PHE A 7 3.81 8.83 -19.11
CA PHE A 7 4.19 8.22 -17.82
C PHE A 7 5.56 7.53 -17.82
N ARG A 8 6.37 7.69 -18.88
CA ARG A 8 7.60 6.89 -19.07
C ARG A 8 8.93 7.56 -18.71
N SER A 9 8.97 8.70 -18.01
CA SER A 9 10.28 9.34 -17.74
C SER A 9 10.39 10.30 -16.55
N GLN A 10 9.84 10.01 -15.37
CA GLN A 10 10.22 10.78 -14.16
C GLN A 10 10.51 9.89 -12.96
N SER A 11 11.57 9.11 -13.07
CA SER A 11 12.36 8.67 -11.91
C SER A 11 13.21 9.87 -11.44
N ASN A 12 13.12 10.20 -10.14
CA ASN A 12 14.06 11.03 -9.35
C ASN A 12 13.74 12.53 -9.05
N THR A 13 12.54 13.05 -9.30
CA THR A 13 12.19 14.48 -9.08
C THR A 13 11.14 14.81 -8.00
N GLU A 14 10.50 13.85 -7.34
CA GLU A 14 9.41 14.15 -6.37
C GLU A 14 9.87 14.46 -4.94
N ARG A 15 11.19 14.49 -4.65
CA ARG A 15 11.73 14.75 -3.29
C ARG A 15 11.77 16.24 -2.86
N LYS A 16 11.12 17.17 -3.58
CA LYS A 16 11.26 18.63 -3.32
C LYS A 16 9.97 19.44 -3.15
N TYR A 17 8.80 18.83 -3.22
CA TYR A 17 7.52 19.49 -2.94
C TYR A 17 6.82 18.64 -1.89
N THR A 18 7.01 18.90 -0.60
CA THR A 18 6.01 19.67 0.15
C THR A 18 6.65 20.26 1.42
N SER A 19 7.11 21.50 1.30
CA SER A 19 7.35 22.37 2.43
C SER A 19 6.04 22.65 3.16
N SER A 20 5.97 22.23 4.43
CA SER A 20 5.25 22.89 5.54
C SER A 20 3.72 23.12 5.43
N ILE A 21 2.98 22.44 6.32
CA ILE A 21 1.64 22.77 6.89
C ILE A 21 0.48 21.78 6.57
N LEU A 22 0.74 20.57 6.09
CA LEU A 22 -0.13 19.41 6.33
C LEU A 22 0.76 18.19 6.61
N PRO A 23 0.41 17.26 7.53
CA PRO A 23 1.09 15.98 7.59
C PRO A 23 0.97 15.37 6.20
N VAL A 24 2.09 15.30 5.50
CA VAL A 24 2.10 14.94 4.09
C VAL A 24 1.62 13.50 4.03
N LEU A 25 0.41 13.32 3.52
CA LEU A 25 -0.14 12.03 3.17
C LEU A 25 0.66 11.49 1.99
N ASP A 26 1.84 10.93 2.29
CA ASP A 26 2.74 10.34 1.34
C ASP A 26 2.77 8.82 1.49
N ILE A 27 3.26 8.14 0.46
CA ILE A 27 3.34 6.68 0.45
C ILE A 27 4.16 6.13 1.60
N ASN A 28 5.21 6.83 2.04
CA ASN A 28 6.04 6.38 3.16
C ASN A 28 5.25 6.41 4.47
N THR A 29 4.51 7.49 4.75
CA THR A 29 3.66 7.57 5.94
C THR A 29 2.59 6.49 5.93
N PHE A 30 1.96 6.25 4.77
CA PHE A 30 0.93 5.23 4.63
C PHE A 30 1.47 3.81 4.86
N ILE A 31 2.62 3.49 4.26
CA ILE A 31 3.25 2.18 4.39
C ILE A 31 3.79 1.95 5.80
N ASN A 32 4.47 2.95 6.39
CA ASN A 32 4.98 2.85 7.76
C ASN A 32 3.83 2.65 8.75
N ALA A 33 2.68 3.32 8.57
CA ALA A 33 1.52 3.12 9.41
C ALA A 33 1.01 1.66 9.38
N VAL A 34 1.09 0.99 8.22
CA VAL A 34 0.74 -0.44 8.11
C VAL A 34 1.79 -1.32 8.80
N GLN A 35 3.07 -1.04 8.60
CA GLN A 35 4.19 -1.78 9.21
C GLN A 35 4.14 -1.71 10.73
N ASP A 36 3.97 -0.50 11.27
CA ASP A 36 3.95 -0.22 12.70
C ASP A 36 2.60 -0.57 13.36
N ASN A 37 1.63 -1.06 12.57
CA ASN A 37 0.25 -1.32 13.00
C ASN A 37 -0.44 -0.06 13.59
N ASP A 38 -0.06 1.13 13.11
CA ASP A 38 -0.72 2.40 13.42
C ASP A 38 -2.01 2.53 12.61
N ILE A 39 -3.04 1.88 13.14
CA ILE A 39 -4.38 1.85 12.60
C ILE A 39 -5.01 3.26 12.51
N ASP A 40 -4.67 4.17 13.42
CA ASP A 40 -5.24 5.52 13.44
C ASP A 40 -4.70 6.35 12.27
N THR A 41 -3.39 6.29 12.03
CA THR A 41 -2.77 6.96 10.89
C THR A 41 -3.21 6.31 9.58
N LEU A 42 -3.25 4.97 9.51
CA LEU A 42 -3.78 4.24 8.36
C LEU A 42 -5.21 4.69 8.04
N HIS A 43 -6.08 4.75 9.05
CA HIS A 43 -7.46 5.19 8.88
C HIS A 43 -7.49 6.61 8.32
N LYS A 44 -6.79 7.56 8.95
CA LYS A 44 -6.70 8.96 8.48
C LYS A 44 -6.27 9.05 7.02
N CYS A 45 -5.33 8.21 6.58
CA CYS A 45 -4.93 8.17 5.17
C CYS A 45 -6.05 7.75 4.23
N LEU A 46 -6.77 6.69 4.59
CA LEU A 46 -7.86 6.16 3.76
C LEU A 46 -9.05 7.14 3.67
N ILE A 47 -9.47 7.75 4.80
CA ILE A 47 -10.53 8.78 4.77
C ILE A 47 -10.10 10.06 4.05
N ALA A 48 -8.81 10.38 4.02
CA ALA A 48 -8.29 11.48 3.22
C ALA A 48 -8.26 11.17 1.70
N GLY A 49 -8.64 9.95 1.30
CA GLY A 49 -8.67 9.52 -0.10
C GLY A 49 -7.33 9.03 -0.63
N PHE A 50 -6.38 8.68 0.26
CA PHE A 50 -5.13 8.06 -0.17
C PHE A 50 -5.41 6.70 -0.81
N PRO A 51 -4.90 6.42 -2.03
CA PRO A 51 -5.21 5.18 -2.73
C PRO A 51 -4.62 3.97 -2.01
N PRO A 52 -5.43 2.96 -1.62
CA PRO A 52 -4.94 1.78 -0.89
C PRO A 52 -4.04 0.88 -1.74
N ASP A 53 -4.18 0.97 -3.05
CA ASP A 53 -3.44 0.18 -4.05
C ASP A 53 -2.15 0.85 -4.52
N GLN A 54 -1.78 2.01 -3.95
CA GLN A 54 -0.56 2.70 -4.33
C GLN A 54 0.64 1.76 -4.08
N PRO A 55 1.37 1.35 -5.13
CA PRO A 55 2.49 0.46 -4.97
C PRO A 55 3.71 1.25 -4.49
N ASP A 56 4.49 0.65 -3.61
CA ASP A 56 5.80 1.17 -3.23
C ASP A 56 6.70 1.32 -4.48
N PRO A 57 7.37 2.46 -4.66
CA PRO A 57 8.18 2.70 -5.86
C PRO A 57 9.39 1.77 -5.98
N ILE A 58 9.86 1.17 -4.87
CA ILE A 58 11.06 0.33 -4.81
C ILE A 58 10.67 -1.14 -5.01
N THR A 59 9.69 -1.65 -4.26
CA THR A 59 9.33 -3.08 -4.21
C THR A 59 8.10 -3.44 -5.02
N LYS A 60 7.34 -2.44 -5.48
CA LYS A 60 5.97 -2.60 -6.04
C LYS A 60 4.97 -3.23 -5.09
N ALA A 61 5.33 -3.48 -3.83
CA ALA A 61 4.41 -3.98 -2.82
C ALA A 61 3.35 -2.91 -2.50
N THR A 62 2.11 -3.34 -2.36
CA THR A 62 1.03 -2.48 -1.86
C THR A 62 0.95 -2.56 -0.34
N ALA A 63 0.22 -1.64 0.28
CA ALA A 63 -0.09 -1.71 1.71
C ALA A 63 -0.67 -3.07 2.12
N LEU A 64 -1.44 -3.72 1.25
CA LEU A 64 -2.00 -5.03 1.54
C LEU A 64 -0.93 -6.14 1.60
N HIS A 65 0.11 -6.10 0.77
CA HIS A 65 1.23 -7.05 0.88
C HIS A 65 1.88 -6.97 2.25
N ILE A 66 2.14 -5.74 2.70
CA ILE A 66 2.81 -5.46 3.96
C ILE A 66 1.93 -5.86 5.15
N ALA A 67 0.63 -5.52 5.11
CA ALA A 67 -0.31 -5.90 6.16
C ALA A 67 -0.40 -7.42 6.32
N VAL A 68 -0.33 -8.17 5.21
CA VAL A 68 -0.30 -9.63 5.22
C VAL A 68 1.04 -10.16 5.71
N GLU A 69 2.16 -9.59 5.27
CA GLU A 69 3.50 -9.98 5.71
C GLU A 69 3.69 -9.81 7.23
N THR A 70 3.15 -8.72 7.79
CA THR A 70 3.20 -8.46 9.24
C THR A 70 2.12 -9.19 10.04
N GLY A 71 1.16 -9.85 9.38
CA GLY A 71 0.03 -10.52 10.04
C GLY A 71 -0.95 -9.56 10.72
N ASN A 72 -0.96 -8.28 10.32
CA ASN A 72 -1.79 -7.24 10.93
C ASN A 72 -3.25 -7.34 10.44
N ILE A 73 -4.02 -8.28 11.00
CA ILE A 73 -5.42 -8.57 10.62
C ILE A 73 -6.31 -7.31 10.58
N ARG A 74 -6.13 -6.37 11.52
CA ARG A 74 -6.89 -5.11 11.54
C ARG A 74 -6.58 -4.22 10.34
N ALA A 75 -5.30 -4.09 9.98
CA ALA A 75 -4.87 -3.32 8.81
C ALA A 75 -5.36 -3.99 7.52
N ILE A 76 -5.30 -5.33 7.44
CA ILE A 76 -5.83 -6.10 6.31
C ILE A 76 -7.31 -5.79 6.10
N HIS A 77 -8.13 -5.93 7.14
CA HIS A 77 -9.57 -5.65 7.02
C HIS A 77 -9.87 -4.21 6.60
N MET A 78 -9.16 -3.23 7.13
CA MET A 78 -9.36 -1.83 6.75
C MET A 78 -8.98 -1.57 5.29
N LEU A 79 -7.87 -2.12 4.82
CA LEU A 79 -7.45 -1.97 3.43
C LEU A 79 -8.46 -2.61 2.48
N LEU A 80 -8.98 -3.80 2.82
CA LEU A 80 -10.04 -4.44 2.03
C LEU A 80 -11.35 -3.67 2.04
N GLN A 81 -11.75 -3.12 3.19
CA GLN A 81 -12.93 -2.24 3.28
C GLN A 81 -12.76 -0.96 2.45
N ALA A 82 -11.54 -0.46 2.32
CA ALA A 82 -11.20 0.65 1.44
C ALA A 82 -11.11 0.25 -0.05
N GLY A 83 -11.33 -1.02 -0.40
CA GLY A 83 -11.33 -1.51 -1.77
C GLY A 83 -9.95 -1.90 -2.31
N ALA A 84 -9.00 -2.24 -1.44
CA ALA A 84 -7.69 -2.71 -1.87
C ALA A 84 -7.78 -3.97 -2.75
N GLN A 85 -7.03 -3.99 -3.84
CA GLN A 85 -6.95 -5.11 -4.77
C GLN A 85 -6.04 -6.21 -4.24
N VAL A 86 -6.61 -7.39 -4.05
CA VAL A 86 -5.92 -8.61 -3.56
C VAL A 86 -5.07 -9.31 -4.63
N ASN A 87 -5.22 -8.90 -5.90
CA ASN A 87 -4.60 -9.57 -7.05
C ASN A 87 -3.39 -8.80 -7.61
N LEU A 88 -3.00 -7.69 -6.99
CA LEU A 88 -1.81 -6.96 -7.41
C LEU A 88 -0.56 -7.74 -7.02
N CYS A 89 0.43 -7.77 -7.90
CA CYS A 89 1.70 -8.43 -7.63
C CYS A 89 2.79 -7.41 -7.32
N ASP A 90 3.66 -7.76 -6.38
CA ASP A 90 4.92 -7.08 -6.14
C ASP A 90 5.99 -7.41 -7.22
N LEU A 91 7.23 -6.95 -7.03
CA LEU A 91 8.35 -7.28 -7.93
C LEU A 91 8.74 -8.76 -7.95
N SER A 92 8.39 -9.53 -6.92
CA SER A 92 8.62 -10.97 -6.87
C SER A 92 7.52 -11.78 -7.57
N LEU A 93 6.56 -11.10 -8.20
CA LEU A 93 5.33 -11.68 -8.76
C LEU A 93 4.45 -12.36 -7.69
N SER A 94 4.65 -11.99 -6.43
CA SER A 94 3.84 -12.45 -5.31
C SER A 94 2.62 -11.55 -5.16
N THR A 95 1.45 -12.15 -4.97
CA THR A 95 0.25 -11.44 -4.53
C THR A 95 0.23 -11.43 -3.00
N PRO A 96 -0.58 -10.55 -2.36
CA PRO A 96 -0.82 -10.65 -0.93
C PRO A 96 -1.26 -12.07 -0.51
N LEU A 97 -2.04 -12.75 -1.35
CA LEU A 97 -2.48 -14.12 -1.07
C LEU A 97 -1.33 -15.14 -1.15
N HIS A 98 -0.35 -14.96 -2.06
CA HIS A 98 0.86 -15.79 -2.06
C HIS A 98 1.62 -15.65 -0.74
N ILE A 99 1.74 -14.43 -0.20
CA ILE A 99 2.39 -14.17 1.09
C ILE A 99 1.59 -14.83 2.23
N ALA A 100 0.26 -14.67 2.27
CA ALA A 100 -0.59 -15.28 3.28
C ALA A 100 -0.45 -16.82 3.31
N ALA A 101 -0.42 -17.44 2.12
CA ALA A 101 -0.25 -18.89 1.98
C ALA A 101 1.13 -19.36 2.46
N TYR A 102 2.18 -18.58 2.18
CA TYR A 102 3.53 -18.87 2.65
C TYR A 102 3.66 -18.75 4.17
N MET A 103 3.03 -17.73 4.78
CA MET A 103 3.06 -17.49 6.23
C MET A 103 2.12 -18.41 7.03
N GLY A 104 1.25 -19.19 6.36
CA GLY A 104 0.27 -20.06 7.03
C GLY A 104 -0.93 -19.31 7.63
N TYR A 105 -1.22 -18.10 7.15
CA TYR A 105 -2.33 -17.28 7.63
C TYR A 105 -3.64 -17.71 6.96
N GLU A 106 -4.22 -18.81 7.45
CA GLU A 106 -5.49 -19.35 6.95
C GLU A 106 -6.64 -18.35 7.06
N GLU A 107 -6.62 -17.48 8.07
CA GLU A 107 -7.65 -16.45 8.27
C GLU A 107 -7.65 -15.40 7.16
N VAL A 108 -6.47 -15.09 6.59
CA VAL A 108 -6.30 -14.15 5.46
C VAL A 108 -6.67 -14.79 4.12
N ARG A 109 -6.80 -16.13 4.06
CA ARG A 109 -7.20 -16.84 2.85
C ARG A 109 -8.71 -16.73 2.57
N LEU A 110 -9.51 -16.40 3.58
CA LEU A 110 -10.98 -16.44 3.52
C LEU A 110 -11.65 -15.07 3.34
N ILE A 111 -10.87 -13.99 3.30
CA ILE A 111 -11.31 -12.61 3.08
C ILE A 111 -11.34 -12.26 1.60
#